data_AF-A0A229Y5B3-F1
#
_entry.id   AF-A0A229Y5B3-F1
#
_cell.length_a   1.000
_cell.length_b   1.000
_cell.length_c   1.000
_cell.angle_alpha   90.00
_cell.angle_beta   90.00
_cell.angle_gamma   90.00
#
_symmetry.space_group_name_H-M   'P 1'
#
loop_
_entity.id
_entity.type
_entity.pdbx_description
1 polymer ?
#
loop_
_entity_poly.entity_id
_entity_poly.type
_entity_poly.pdbx_seq_one_letter_code
_entity_poly.pdbx_strand_id
1 'polypeptide(L)'
;MARGKANGNGFSNHANGNQLISRTITGLKRWSIINKDLPAVSQVRAIHVYDFDNTLFLSPLPNPQLWNGPTIGFLQSLESFTNGGWWHDPALLAATGEGMEKEETRAWNGWWNEQIVRLVELSMEQKDALTVLLTGRSENGFADIIRRMVGSKKLEFDLICLKPEVGPNSERFSTTMEFKQTFLQDLVLTYEQADEIRVYEDRVKHVKGFRDFFEDLNRSLQVVPAPRKPINAEVIQVAEGCTFLSPVVETAEVQRMINSHNKSIRQATSNATQSPYGRLRIKRTIFYTGYLISNADSNQLISQLLTPLLPSGLAESNDLKYMANSILITPRPAPRSILNKVGGIGKKLTWQVTGTAVFENKVWAARVAPVPATEKYYTENPLPVIVLAVRKGARPIDAGKIQNWHPVPAEKALTFETVVGEKVVLRVEEENPHEGEWESQFLNKNRKRRHQQERDQDILHTIIPVMVGAAAIMMTDCDVVARTAVVAAGEERHVVRATQAEEARVVGPVDAMAVLLAIDPWTITLDMMAVTKTSLDRVVLDPS
;
A
#
# COMPACT_ATOMS: atom_id res chain seq x y z
N MET A 1 29.56 20.86 -37.77
CA MET A 1 29.76 19.53 -37.14
C MET A 1 28.48 19.16 -36.42
N ALA A 2 27.66 18.32 -37.04
CA ALA A 2 26.34 17.93 -36.55
C ALA A 2 26.43 16.60 -35.79
N ARG A 3 25.77 16.52 -34.63
CA ARG A 3 25.68 15.33 -33.79
C ARG A 3 24.82 14.26 -34.47
N GLY A 4 25.41 13.09 -34.71
CA GLY A 4 24.75 11.92 -35.26
C GLY A 4 23.77 11.28 -34.26
N LYS A 5 22.66 10.79 -34.82
CA LYS A 5 21.57 10.06 -34.17
C LYS A 5 22.05 8.79 -33.48
N ALA A 6 21.50 8.49 -32.31
CA ALA A 6 21.58 7.16 -31.71
C ALA A 6 20.59 6.23 -32.45
N ASN A 7 21.13 5.19 -33.07
CA ASN A 7 20.37 4.13 -33.72
C ASN A 7 19.58 3.31 -32.69
N GLY A 8 18.36 2.94 -33.07
CA GLY A 8 17.48 2.08 -32.29
C GLY A 8 18.06 0.69 -32.09
N ASN A 9 17.78 0.12 -30.91
CA ASN A 9 17.98 -1.29 -30.63
C ASN A 9 16.99 -2.09 -31.46
N GLY A 10 17.44 -2.56 -32.63
CA GLY A 10 16.76 -3.62 -33.36
C GLY A 10 16.88 -4.92 -32.59
N PHE A 11 15.73 -5.50 -32.23
CA PHE A 11 15.65 -6.87 -31.71
C PHE A 11 16.31 -7.82 -32.72
N SER A 12 17.36 -8.50 -32.27
CA SER A 12 18.09 -9.47 -33.05
C SER A 12 17.23 -10.73 -33.19
N ASN A 13 16.66 -10.95 -34.38
CA ASN A 13 16.01 -12.20 -34.75
C ASN A 13 17.07 -13.32 -34.87
N HIS A 14 17.40 -13.96 -33.75
CA HIS A 14 18.00 -15.28 -33.75
C HIS A 14 16.97 -16.28 -33.25
N ALA A 15 16.16 -16.80 -34.18
CA ALA A 15 15.32 -17.97 -33.93
C ALA A 15 16.23 -19.19 -33.74
N ASN A 16 16.74 -19.39 -32.52
CA ASN A 16 17.40 -20.62 -32.12
C ASN A 16 16.37 -21.75 -32.03
N GLY A 17 16.73 -22.98 -32.40
CA GLY A 17 15.84 -24.15 -32.33
C GLY A 17 15.19 -24.40 -30.95
N ASN A 18 15.79 -23.87 -29.87
CA ASN A 18 15.19 -23.89 -28.52
C ASN A 18 13.92 -23.01 -28.39
N GLN A 19 13.80 -21.89 -29.11
CA GLN A 19 12.59 -21.04 -29.04
C GLN A 19 11.36 -21.69 -29.70
N LEU A 20 11.55 -22.62 -30.64
CA LEU A 20 10.42 -23.36 -31.23
C LEU A 20 9.87 -24.44 -30.29
N ILE A 21 10.69 -24.92 -29.35
CA ILE A 21 10.30 -25.93 -28.35
C ILE A 21 9.46 -25.29 -27.22
N SER A 22 9.67 -24.00 -26.89
CA SER A 22 8.88 -23.30 -25.88
C SER A 22 7.47 -22.91 -26.34
N ARG A 23 7.29 -22.69 -27.65
CA ARG A 23 6.03 -22.25 -28.27
C ARG A 23 5.05 -23.40 -28.50
N THR A 24 4.89 -24.24 -27.50
CA THR A 24 3.95 -25.36 -27.47
C THR A 24 3.18 -25.32 -26.16
N ILE A 25 2.00 -25.92 -26.10
CA ILE A 25 1.24 -26.04 -24.84
C ILE A 25 2.11 -26.69 -23.74
N THR A 26 2.86 -27.73 -24.10
CA THR A 26 3.80 -28.41 -23.18
C THR A 26 4.93 -27.50 -22.73
N GLY A 27 5.46 -26.66 -23.62
CA GLY A 27 6.45 -25.63 -23.28
C GLY A 27 5.88 -24.59 -22.33
N LEU A 28 4.67 -24.11 -22.58
CA LEU A 28 3.98 -23.14 -21.73
C LEU A 28 3.76 -23.65 -20.29
N LYS A 29 3.40 -24.92 -20.13
CA LYS A 29 3.23 -25.52 -18.80
C LYS A 29 4.47 -25.39 -17.91
N ARG A 30 5.68 -25.32 -18.48
CA ARG A 30 6.94 -25.19 -17.73
C ARG A 30 7.10 -23.84 -17.04
N TRP A 31 6.34 -22.82 -17.44
CA TRP A 31 6.33 -21.52 -16.77
C TRP A 31 5.47 -21.49 -15.51
N SER A 32 4.60 -22.49 -15.32
CA SER A 32 3.57 -22.48 -14.29
C SER A 32 3.97 -23.30 -13.08
N ILE A 33 3.68 -22.77 -11.89
CA ILE A 33 3.85 -23.49 -10.62
C ILE A 33 2.72 -24.47 -10.32
N ILE A 34 1.70 -24.53 -11.18
CA ILE A 34 0.59 -25.49 -11.11
C ILE A 34 0.62 -26.40 -12.34
N ASN A 35 0.31 -27.68 -12.11
CA ASN A 35 0.22 -28.69 -13.17
C ASN A 35 -1.24 -28.88 -13.60
N LYS A 36 -1.82 -27.86 -14.25
CA LYS A 36 -3.16 -27.90 -14.82
C LYS A 36 -3.08 -28.22 -16.32
N ASP A 37 -4.06 -28.95 -16.84
CA ASP A 37 -4.20 -29.11 -18.27
C ASP A 37 -4.67 -27.81 -18.91
N LEU A 38 -3.92 -27.38 -19.93
CA LEU A 38 -4.19 -26.14 -20.63
C LEU A 38 -5.15 -26.41 -21.80
N PRO A 39 -6.06 -25.46 -22.12
CA PRO A 39 -6.95 -25.58 -23.25
C PRO A 39 -6.18 -25.71 -24.58
N ALA A 40 -6.79 -26.36 -25.56
CA ALA A 40 -6.20 -26.47 -26.88
C ALA A 40 -6.07 -25.09 -27.54
N VAL A 41 -5.05 -24.91 -28.40
CA VAL A 41 -4.80 -23.65 -29.11
C VAL A 41 -6.04 -23.14 -29.85
N SER A 42 -6.83 -24.04 -30.42
CA SER A 42 -8.06 -23.72 -31.15
C SER A 42 -9.24 -23.28 -30.29
N GLN A 43 -9.19 -23.52 -28.98
CA GLN A 43 -10.25 -23.15 -28.04
C GLN A 43 -10.09 -21.73 -27.51
N VAL A 44 -8.87 -21.19 -27.47
CA VAL A 44 -8.58 -19.91 -26.84
C VAL A 44 -8.70 -18.77 -27.86
N ARG A 45 -9.58 -17.81 -27.55
CA ARG A 45 -9.79 -16.56 -28.30
C ARG A 45 -9.37 -15.32 -27.50
N ALA A 46 -9.39 -15.39 -26.17
CA ALA A 46 -8.98 -14.30 -25.30
C ALA A 46 -7.91 -14.75 -24.29
N ILE A 47 -6.99 -13.86 -23.94
CA ILE A 47 -5.98 -14.10 -22.90
C ILE A 47 -6.13 -13.00 -21.85
N HIS A 48 -6.36 -13.37 -20.58
CA HIS A 48 -6.46 -12.41 -19.48
C HIS A 48 -5.32 -12.65 -18.49
N VAL A 49 -4.47 -11.65 -18.31
CA VAL A 49 -3.27 -11.70 -17.46
C VAL A 49 -3.42 -10.72 -16.31
N TYR A 50 -3.29 -11.22 -15.09
CA TYR A 50 -3.40 -10.45 -13.87
C TYR A 50 -2.06 -10.43 -13.14
N ASP A 51 -1.53 -9.25 -12.84
CA ASP A 51 -0.43 -9.15 -11.87
C ASP A 51 -0.93 -9.43 -10.43
N PHE A 52 -0.01 -9.84 -9.56
CA PHE A 52 -0.34 -10.18 -8.19
C PHE A 52 -0.26 -8.98 -7.24
N ASP A 53 0.96 -8.48 -6.99
CA ASP A 53 1.24 -7.47 -5.98
C ASP A 53 0.57 -6.14 -6.34
N ASN A 54 -0.25 -5.62 -5.43
CA ASN A 54 -1.00 -4.36 -5.53
C ASN A 54 -1.94 -4.24 -6.75
N THR A 55 -2.11 -5.33 -7.49
CA THR A 55 -3.07 -5.49 -8.59
C THR A 55 -4.23 -6.38 -8.13
N LEU A 56 -3.99 -7.69 -7.97
CA LEU A 56 -4.97 -8.65 -7.49
C LEU A 56 -5.01 -8.70 -5.95
N PHE A 57 -3.84 -8.67 -5.31
CA PHE A 57 -3.66 -8.75 -3.87
C PHE A 57 -3.00 -7.50 -3.33
N LEU A 58 -3.50 -6.95 -2.22
CA LEU A 58 -2.99 -5.76 -1.56
C LEU A 58 -1.77 -6.12 -0.70
N SER A 59 -0.67 -6.51 -1.33
CA SER A 59 0.57 -6.85 -0.65
C SER A 59 1.04 -5.68 0.23
N PRO A 60 1.40 -5.91 1.49
CA PRO A 60 1.71 -4.83 2.41
C PRO A 60 2.94 -4.04 1.93
N LEU A 61 2.85 -2.72 2.00
CA LEU A 61 3.97 -1.79 1.77
C LEU A 61 4.66 -1.46 3.10
N PRO A 62 5.92 -0.98 3.10
CA PRO A 62 6.53 -0.42 4.30
C PRO A 62 5.75 0.80 4.78
N ASN A 63 5.44 0.85 6.08
CA ASN A 63 4.57 1.85 6.67
C ASN A 63 5.28 3.21 6.83
N PRO A 64 4.83 4.28 6.15
CA PRO A 64 5.46 5.60 6.23
C PRO A 64 5.21 6.33 7.55
N GLN A 65 4.30 5.83 8.40
CA GLN A 65 4.14 6.31 9.77
C GLN A 65 5.14 5.68 10.74
N LEU A 66 5.69 4.52 10.37
CA LEU A 66 6.66 3.78 11.17
C LEU A 66 8.09 4.11 10.75
N TRP A 67 8.40 4.06 9.45
CA TRP A 67 9.75 4.24 8.91
C TRP A 67 9.94 5.62 8.30
N ASN A 68 11.17 6.15 8.36
CA ASN A 68 11.49 7.35 7.59
C ASN A 68 11.58 7.06 6.08
N GLY A 69 11.43 8.10 5.26
CA GLY A 69 11.45 7.98 3.79
C GLY A 69 12.66 7.21 3.23
N PRO A 70 13.91 7.55 3.63
CA PRO A 70 15.09 6.78 3.20
C PRO A 70 15.04 5.29 3.57
N THR A 71 14.52 4.94 4.74
CA THR A 71 14.37 3.54 5.16
C THR A 71 13.33 2.80 4.32
N ILE A 72 12.25 3.46 3.90
CA ILE A 72 11.26 2.83 2.99
C ILE A 72 11.95 2.38 1.69
N GLY A 73 12.72 3.27 1.07
CA GLY A 73 13.49 2.93 -0.14
C GLY A 73 14.54 1.86 0.11
N PHE A 74 15.21 1.90 1.27
CA PHE A 74 16.17 0.88 1.69
C PHE A 74 15.51 -0.50 1.85
N LEU A 75 14.36 -0.57 2.54
CA LEU A 75 13.63 -1.81 2.74
C LEU A 75 13.23 -2.44 1.41
N GLN A 76 12.79 -1.64 0.44
CA GLN A 76 12.33 -2.12 -0.86
C GLN A 76 13.45 -2.51 -1.85
N SER A 77 14.71 -2.14 -1.56
CA SER A 77 15.83 -2.41 -2.45
C SER A 77 16.32 -3.86 -2.37
N LEU A 78 16.61 -4.47 -3.52
CA LEU A 78 17.14 -5.84 -3.61
C LEU A 78 18.49 -5.98 -2.88
N GLU A 79 19.38 -5.02 -3.05
CA GLU A 79 20.77 -5.10 -2.56
C GLU A 79 20.93 -4.68 -1.10
N SER A 80 19.87 -4.18 -0.46
CA SER A 80 19.93 -3.68 0.92
C SER A 80 20.08 -4.78 1.97
N PHE A 81 19.60 -6.00 1.69
CA PHE A 81 19.71 -7.15 2.57
C PHE A 81 20.33 -8.34 1.84
N THR A 82 21.02 -9.24 2.56
CA THR A 82 21.69 -10.40 1.94
C THR A 82 20.71 -11.42 1.36
N ASN A 83 19.48 -11.46 1.90
CA ASN A 83 18.38 -12.33 1.48
C ASN A 83 17.40 -11.63 0.52
N GLY A 84 17.73 -10.41 0.09
CA GLY A 84 16.81 -9.57 -0.68
C GLY A 84 15.91 -8.73 0.23
N GLY A 85 15.56 -7.54 -0.24
CA GLY A 85 14.68 -6.63 0.49
C GLY A 85 13.22 -7.09 0.54
N TRP A 86 12.33 -6.14 0.81
CA TRP A 86 10.91 -6.30 1.10
C TRP A 86 10.16 -7.20 0.10
N TRP A 87 10.44 -7.04 -1.19
CA TRP A 87 9.78 -7.78 -2.26
C TRP A 87 10.31 -9.21 -2.46
N HIS A 88 11.38 -9.57 -1.77
CA HIS A 88 12.11 -10.84 -1.94
C HIS A 88 12.03 -11.75 -0.71
N ASP A 89 11.58 -11.24 0.43
CA ASP A 89 11.37 -12.05 1.64
C ASP A 89 9.92 -12.56 1.72
N PRO A 90 9.69 -13.89 1.58
CA PRO A 90 8.33 -14.44 1.62
C PRO A 90 7.67 -14.34 3.00
N ALA A 91 8.45 -14.16 4.08
CA ALA A 91 7.88 -14.02 5.41
C ALA A 91 7.09 -12.71 5.58
N LEU A 92 7.42 -11.65 4.82
CA LEU A 92 6.63 -10.42 4.83
C LEU A 92 5.23 -10.62 4.24
N LEU A 93 5.13 -11.38 3.14
CA LEU A 93 3.82 -11.73 2.57
C LEU A 93 3.07 -12.70 3.51
N ALA A 94 3.77 -13.64 4.12
CA ALA A 94 3.20 -14.58 5.10
C ALA A 94 2.67 -13.90 6.38
N ALA A 95 3.28 -12.77 6.77
CA ALA A 95 2.89 -11.99 7.94
C ALA A 95 1.67 -11.10 7.70
N THR A 96 1.12 -11.07 6.48
CA THR A 96 -0.09 -10.31 6.15
C THR A 96 -1.24 -10.66 7.08
N GLY A 97 -2.01 -9.66 7.50
CA GLY A 97 -3.11 -9.82 8.46
C GLY A 97 -2.62 -10.27 9.83
N GLU A 98 -3.18 -11.36 10.35
CA GLU A 98 -2.72 -12.02 11.58
C GLU A 98 -1.77 -13.21 11.32
N GLY A 99 -1.21 -13.30 10.10
CA GLY A 99 -0.32 -14.36 9.69
C GLY A 99 -1.03 -15.49 8.94
N MET A 100 -0.23 -16.21 8.14
CA MET A 100 -0.68 -17.19 7.14
C MET A 100 -1.69 -18.21 7.65
N GLU A 101 -1.46 -18.83 8.82
CA GLU A 101 -2.33 -19.90 9.34
C GLU A 101 -3.76 -19.42 9.61
N LYS A 102 -3.90 -18.20 10.15
CA LYS A 102 -5.22 -17.62 10.43
C LYS A 102 -5.85 -17.04 9.17
N GLU A 103 -5.07 -16.34 8.36
CA GLU A 103 -5.58 -15.68 7.16
C GLU A 103 -6.03 -16.67 6.09
N GLU A 104 -5.38 -17.82 5.95
CA GLU A 104 -5.78 -18.83 4.96
C GLU A 104 -7.20 -19.34 5.20
N THR A 105 -7.60 -19.55 6.46
CA THR A 105 -8.97 -19.95 6.80
C THR A 105 -10.03 -18.91 6.45
N ARG A 106 -9.60 -17.65 6.33
CA ARG A 106 -10.44 -16.49 5.98
C ARG A 106 -10.22 -16.05 4.53
N ALA A 107 -9.45 -16.80 3.76
CA ALA A 107 -9.00 -16.46 2.42
C ALA A 107 -8.46 -15.02 2.33
N TRP A 108 -7.70 -14.54 3.33
CA TRP A 108 -7.18 -13.17 3.42
C TRP A 108 -8.25 -12.09 3.15
N ASN A 109 -9.46 -12.25 3.70
CA ASN A 109 -10.55 -11.30 3.50
C ASN A 109 -10.14 -9.86 3.85
N GLY A 110 -10.46 -8.91 2.97
CA GLY A 110 -10.06 -7.51 3.10
C GLY A 110 -8.67 -7.16 2.54
N TRP A 111 -7.89 -8.15 2.09
CA TRP A 111 -6.59 -7.94 1.43
C TRP A 111 -6.62 -8.16 -0.08
N TRP A 112 -7.78 -8.50 -0.66
CA TRP A 112 -7.93 -8.61 -2.10
C TRP A 112 -8.48 -7.32 -2.71
N ASN A 113 -8.06 -7.01 -3.93
CA ASN A 113 -8.77 -6.05 -4.74
C ASN A 113 -10.02 -6.73 -5.33
N GLU A 114 -11.16 -6.60 -4.63
CA GLU A 114 -12.40 -7.33 -4.98
C GLU A 114 -12.92 -6.98 -6.39
N GLN A 115 -12.58 -5.80 -6.94
CA GLN A 115 -12.90 -5.47 -8.33
C GLN A 115 -12.11 -6.34 -9.31
N ILE A 116 -10.82 -6.56 -9.05
CA ILE A 116 -9.96 -7.41 -9.88
C ILE A 116 -10.30 -8.89 -9.68
N VAL A 117 -10.60 -9.32 -8.45
CA VAL A 117 -11.14 -10.67 -8.16
C VAL A 117 -12.36 -10.95 -9.03
N ARG A 118 -13.31 -10.01 -9.10
CA ARG A 118 -14.51 -10.18 -9.93
C ARG A 118 -14.18 -10.36 -11.41
N LEU A 119 -13.16 -9.66 -11.93
CA LEU A 119 -12.71 -9.85 -13.31
C LEU A 119 -12.05 -11.22 -13.54
N VAL A 120 -11.31 -11.74 -12.56
CA VAL A 120 -10.75 -13.09 -12.60
C VAL A 120 -11.89 -14.12 -12.65
N GLU A 121 -12.91 -13.98 -11.80
CA GLU A 121 -14.09 -14.87 -11.81
C GLU A 121 -14.80 -14.87 -13.17
N LEU A 122 -15.04 -13.70 -13.75
CA LEU A 122 -15.63 -13.59 -15.09
C LEU A 122 -14.76 -14.25 -16.17
N SER A 123 -13.43 -14.16 -16.04
CA SER A 123 -12.49 -14.83 -16.93
C SER A 123 -12.55 -16.36 -16.79
N MET A 124 -12.72 -16.87 -15.57
CA MET A 124 -12.90 -18.31 -15.30
C MET A 124 -14.22 -18.85 -15.88
N GLU A 125 -15.26 -18.02 -15.98
CA GLU A 125 -16.54 -18.38 -16.58
C GLU A 125 -16.45 -18.44 -18.12
N GLN A 126 -15.58 -17.62 -18.72
CA GLN A 126 -15.39 -17.52 -20.17
C GLN A 126 -14.63 -18.74 -20.73
N LYS A 127 -15.34 -19.58 -21.49
CA LYS A 127 -14.81 -20.89 -21.97
C LYS A 127 -13.74 -20.80 -23.05
N ASP A 128 -13.63 -19.66 -23.72
CA ASP A 128 -12.61 -19.38 -24.73
C ASP A 128 -11.53 -18.41 -24.22
N ALA A 129 -11.48 -18.14 -22.91
CA ALA A 129 -10.42 -17.36 -22.28
C ALA A 129 -9.37 -18.25 -21.62
N LEU A 130 -8.12 -17.83 -21.71
CA LEU A 130 -7.03 -18.33 -20.88
C LEU A 130 -6.77 -17.34 -19.74
N THR A 131 -6.91 -17.78 -18.49
CA THR A 131 -6.78 -16.93 -17.30
C THR A 131 -5.43 -17.16 -16.63
N VAL A 132 -4.60 -16.12 -16.54
CA VAL A 132 -3.20 -16.21 -16.12
C VAL A 132 -2.91 -15.27 -14.95
N LEU A 133 -2.28 -15.79 -13.89
CA LEU A 133 -1.63 -14.99 -12.85
C LEU A 133 -0.15 -14.84 -13.19
N LEU A 134 0.38 -13.62 -13.27
CA LEU A 134 1.76 -13.34 -13.65
C LEU A 134 2.42 -12.35 -12.69
N THR A 135 3.33 -12.82 -11.85
CA THR A 135 3.99 -11.99 -10.83
C THR A 135 5.51 -11.96 -10.96
N GLY A 136 6.11 -10.85 -10.56
CA GLY A 136 7.56 -10.71 -10.44
C GLY A 136 8.18 -11.38 -9.20
N ARG A 137 7.38 -11.94 -8.29
CA ARG A 137 7.85 -12.71 -7.13
C ARG A 137 8.64 -13.95 -7.58
N SER A 138 9.67 -14.31 -6.83
CA SER A 138 10.51 -15.47 -7.17
C SER A 138 9.78 -16.79 -6.94
N GLU A 139 9.90 -17.72 -7.87
CA GLU A 139 9.28 -19.04 -7.77
C GLU A 139 9.74 -19.79 -6.52
N ASN A 140 11.05 -19.89 -6.31
CA ASN A 140 11.66 -20.64 -5.21
C ASN A 140 11.20 -20.18 -3.81
N GLY A 141 10.86 -18.90 -3.64
CA GLY A 141 10.45 -18.33 -2.35
C GLY A 141 8.94 -18.24 -2.15
N PHE A 142 8.16 -18.05 -3.23
CA PHE A 142 6.77 -17.63 -3.14
C PHE A 142 5.75 -18.63 -3.72
N ALA A 143 6.20 -19.70 -4.39
CA ALA A 143 5.28 -20.63 -5.05
C ALA A 143 4.26 -21.25 -4.07
N ASP A 144 4.71 -21.66 -2.88
CA ASP A 144 3.82 -22.28 -1.89
C ASP A 144 2.75 -21.30 -1.37
N ILE A 145 3.19 -20.14 -0.86
CA ILE A 145 2.30 -19.13 -0.30
C ILE A 145 1.31 -18.60 -1.34
N ILE A 146 1.74 -18.32 -2.57
CA ILE A 146 0.83 -17.81 -3.61
C ILE A 146 -0.21 -18.87 -3.98
N ARG A 147 0.16 -20.15 -4.11
CA ARG A 147 -0.82 -21.23 -4.37
C ARG A 147 -1.87 -21.33 -3.27
N ARG A 148 -1.44 -21.24 -2.01
CA ARG A 148 -2.34 -21.27 -0.84
C ARG A 148 -3.30 -20.08 -0.84
N MET A 149 -2.78 -18.88 -1.10
CA MET A 149 -3.59 -17.65 -1.16
C MET A 149 -4.66 -17.74 -2.24
N VAL A 150 -4.30 -18.00 -3.50
CA VAL A 150 -5.29 -18.08 -4.59
C VAL A 150 -6.24 -19.26 -4.42
N GLY A 151 -5.74 -20.40 -3.91
CA GLY A 151 -6.55 -21.58 -3.64
C GLY A 151 -7.60 -21.35 -2.56
N SER A 152 -7.24 -20.66 -1.47
CA SER A 152 -8.18 -20.30 -0.40
C SER A 152 -9.29 -19.36 -0.88
N LYS A 153 -8.98 -18.44 -1.81
CA LYS A 153 -9.95 -17.54 -2.46
C LYS A 153 -10.69 -18.20 -3.63
N LYS A 154 -10.39 -19.47 -3.94
CA LYS A 154 -10.99 -20.27 -5.04
C LYS A 154 -10.80 -19.64 -6.42
N LEU A 155 -9.66 -18.99 -6.65
CA LEU A 155 -9.30 -18.42 -7.95
C LEU A 155 -8.54 -19.47 -8.77
N GLU A 156 -9.22 -20.07 -9.74
CA GLU A 156 -8.70 -21.19 -10.53
C GLU A 156 -8.05 -20.73 -11.83
N PHE A 157 -6.84 -20.18 -11.74
CA PHE A 157 -6.04 -19.83 -12.91
C PHE A 157 -5.68 -21.04 -13.77
N ASP A 158 -5.50 -20.83 -15.08
CA ASP A 158 -4.92 -21.82 -16.00
C ASP A 158 -3.40 -21.91 -15.84
N LEU A 159 -2.77 -20.76 -15.61
CA LEU A 159 -1.34 -20.61 -15.38
C LEU A 159 -1.10 -19.71 -14.18
N ILE A 160 -0.17 -20.12 -13.31
CA ILE A 160 0.37 -19.27 -12.25
C ILE A 160 1.87 -19.15 -12.47
N CYS A 161 2.30 -18.01 -13.00
CA CYS A 161 3.66 -17.76 -13.44
C CYS A 161 4.37 -16.82 -12.46
N LEU A 162 5.38 -17.36 -11.76
CA LEU A 162 6.32 -16.62 -10.93
C LEU A 162 7.64 -16.47 -11.67
N LYS A 163 8.50 -15.54 -11.26
CA LYS A 163 9.82 -15.37 -11.86
C LYS A 163 10.71 -16.58 -11.50
N PRO A 164 11.12 -17.42 -12.47
CA PRO A 164 12.00 -18.53 -12.19
C PRO A 164 13.46 -18.04 -12.06
N GLU A 165 14.32 -18.84 -11.42
CA GLU A 165 15.77 -18.58 -11.44
C GLU A 165 16.33 -18.75 -12.86
N VAL A 166 15.83 -19.76 -13.57
CA VAL A 166 16.19 -20.10 -14.95
C VAL A 166 14.91 -20.41 -15.72
N GLY A 167 14.69 -19.72 -16.84
CA GLY A 167 13.52 -19.91 -17.70
C GLY A 167 13.50 -21.27 -18.40
N PRO A 168 12.37 -21.66 -19.01
CA PRO A 168 12.20 -22.97 -19.65
C PRO A 168 13.19 -23.28 -20.79
N ASN A 169 13.84 -22.27 -21.37
CA ASN A 169 14.88 -22.42 -22.40
C ASN A 169 16.26 -22.03 -21.89
N SER A 170 16.49 -22.13 -20.57
CA SER A 170 17.72 -21.75 -19.90
C SER A 170 18.00 -20.23 -19.91
N GLU A 171 16.96 -19.41 -20.04
CA GLU A 171 17.09 -17.95 -19.94
C GLU A 171 17.37 -17.50 -18.49
N ARG A 172 18.13 -16.43 -18.33
CA ARG A 172 18.29 -15.74 -17.04
C ARG A 172 17.78 -14.32 -17.19
N PHE A 173 16.91 -13.91 -16.28
CA PHE A 173 16.22 -12.62 -16.38
C PHE A 173 16.82 -11.59 -15.43
N SER A 174 17.40 -10.54 -16.01
CA SER A 174 17.99 -9.43 -15.26
C SER A 174 16.93 -8.59 -14.55
N THR A 175 15.73 -8.47 -15.15
CA THR A 175 14.63 -7.65 -14.63
C THR A 175 13.31 -8.42 -14.62
N THR A 176 12.36 -7.96 -13.80
CA THR A 176 10.98 -8.47 -13.82
C THR A 176 10.29 -8.19 -15.15
N MET A 177 10.57 -7.03 -15.77
CA MET A 177 10.01 -6.67 -17.06
C MET A 177 10.44 -7.65 -18.16
N GLU A 178 11.73 -7.95 -18.24
CA GLU A 178 12.29 -8.90 -19.22
C GLU A 178 11.63 -10.28 -19.08
N PHE A 179 11.55 -10.81 -17.86
CA PHE A 179 10.85 -12.07 -17.56
C PHE A 179 9.39 -12.04 -18.06
N LYS A 180 8.62 -11.02 -17.66
CA LYS A 180 7.20 -10.91 -18.02
C LYS A 180 7.02 -10.80 -19.54
N GLN A 181 7.85 -10.02 -20.22
CA GLN A 181 7.81 -9.87 -21.69
C GLN A 181 8.15 -11.19 -22.41
N THR A 182 9.18 -11.91 -21.97
CA THR A 182 9.53 -13.23 -22.54
C THR A 182 8.39 -14.23 -22.38
N PHE A 183 7.80 -14.32 -21.19
CA PHE A 183 6.64 -15.18 -20.97
C PHE A 183 5.43 -14.76 -21.82
N LEU A 184 5.10 -13.47 -21.88
CA LEU A 184 3.99 -12.96 -22.69
C LEU A 184 4.21 -13.22 -24.19
N GLN A 185 5.45 -13.17 -24.67
CA GLN A 185 5.80 -13.53 -26.03
C GLN A 185 5.50 -15.02 -26.30
N ASP A 186 6.00 -15.91 -25.45
CA ASP A 186 5.73 -17.35 -25.57
C ASP A 186 4.23 -17.65 -25.49
N LEU A 187 3.50 -16.95 -24.62
CA LEU A 187 2.06 -17.09 -24.44
C LEU A 187 1.29 -16.73 -25.72
N VAL A 188 1.53 -15.53 -26.25
CA VAL A 188 0.83 -15.00 -27.43
C VAL A 188 1.17 -15.77 -28.70
N LEU A 189 2.41 -16.26 -28.82
CA LEU A 189 2.85 -17.06 -29.97
C LEU A 189 2.39 -18.52 -29.90
N THR A 190 2.17 -19.08 -28.70
CA THR A 190 1.61 -20.43 -28.56
C THR A 190 0.11 -20.43 -28.83
N TYR A 191 -0.62 -19.45 -28.28
CA TYR A 191 -2.05 -19.27 -28.56
C TYR A 191 -2.25 -18.36 -29.77
N GLU A 192 -1.73 -18.79 -30.92
CA GLU A 192 -1.75 -18.04 -32.18
C GLU A 192 -3.16 -17.66 -32.68
N GLN A 193 -4.19 -18.38 -32.21
CA GLN A 193 -5.60 -18.14 -32.56
C GLN A 193 -6.32 -17.14 -31.63
N ALA A 194 -5.67 -16.71 -30.55
CA ALA A 194 -6.22 -15.69 -29.66
C ALA A 194 -6.27 -14.33 -30.37
N ASP A 195 -7.42 -13.68 -30.32
CA ASP A 195 -7.69 -12.39 -30.95
C ASP A 195 -7.24 -11.22 -30.08
N GLU A 196 -7.33 -11.40 -28.76
CA GLU A 196 -7.07 -10.34 -27.79
C GLU A 196 -6.29 -10.81 -26.56
N ILE A 197 -5.60 -9.85 -25.95
CA ILE A 197 -4.97 -10.00 -24.64
C ILE A 197 -5.26 -8.78 -23.76
N ARG A 198 -5.68 -9.02 -22.52
CA ARG A 198 -5.82 -7.99 -21.48
C ARG A 198 -4.80 -8.22 -20.38
N VAL A 199 -4.03 -7.18 -20.03
CA VAL A 199 -3.03 -7.23 -18.96
C VAL A 199 -3.38 -6.20 -17.89
N TYR A 200 -3.62 -6.65 -16.67
CA TYR A 200 -3.88 -5.82 -15.49
C TYR A 200 -2.60 -5.68 -14.67
N GLU A 201 -2.14 -4.45 -14.45
CA GLU A 201 -0.87 -4.14 -13.75
C GLU A 201 -0.99 -2.77 -13.05
N ASP A 202 -0.48 -2.66 -11.83
CA ASP A 202 -0.52 -1.45 -11.01
C ASP A 202 0.60 -0.45 -11.39
N ARG A 203 1.78 -0.95 -11.74
CA ARG A 203 2.97 -0.11 -11.96
C ARG A 203 2.90 0.59 -13.32
N VAL A 204 2.79 1.92 -13.29
CA VAL A 204 2.80 2.81 -14.47
C VAL A 204 3.94 2.49 -15.44
N LYS A 205 5.16 2.26 -14.92
CA LYS A 205 6.33 1.91 -15.75
C LYS A 205 6.15 0.56 -16.45
N HIS A 206 5.54 -0.41 -15.79
CA HIS A 206 5.27 -1.70 -16.38
C HIS A 206 4.16 -1.62 -17.43
N VAL A 207 3.07 -0.91 -17.12
CA VAL A 207 1.99 -0.64 -18.08
C VAL A 207 2.53 -0.06 -19.37
N LYS A 208 3.40 0.97 -19.29
CA LYS A 208 4.07 1.53 -20.47
C LYS A 208 4.93 0.47 -21.18
N GLY A 209 5.76 -0.26 -20.43
CA GLY A 209 6.63 -1.29 -20.99
C GLY A 209 5.89 -2.41 -21.73
N PHE A 210 4.70 -2.81 -21.27
CA PHE A 210 3.86 -3.79 -21.96
C PHE A 210 3.21 -3.22 -23.22
N ARG A 211 2.74 -1.97 -23.18
CA ARG A 211 2.18 -1.31 -24.37
C ARG A 211 3.23 -1.21 -25.48
N ASP A 212 4.42 -0.69 -25.15
CA ASP A 212 5.53 -0.59 -26.09
C ASP A 212 5.89 -2.00 -26.66
N PHE A 213 5.94 -3.01 -25.78
CA PHE A 213 6.24 -4.39 -26.18
C PHE A 213 5.20 -4.97 -27.16
N PHE A 214 3.91 -4.82 -26.90
CA PHE A 214 2.88 -5.36 -27.81
C PHE A 214 2.83 -4.60 -29.14
N GLU A 215 3.10 -3.30 -29.15
CA GLU A 215 3.27 -2.52 -30.39
C GLU A 215 4.43 -3.06 -31.23
N ASP A 216 5.59 -3.29 -30.61
CA ASP A 216 6.77 -3.83 -31.29
C ASP A 216 6.56 -5.28 -31.75
N LEU A 217 5.94 -6.12 -30.93
CA LEU A 217 5.56 -7.49 -31.29
C LEU A 217 4.63 -7.47 -32.52
N ASN A 218 3.58 -6.66 -32.49
CA ASN A 218 2.64 -6.56 -33.61
C ASN A 218 3.30 -6.02 -34.88
N ARG A 219 4.23 -5.07 -34.77
CA ARG A 219 5.03 -4.60 -35.92
C ARG A 219 5.85 -5.73 -36.52
N SER A 220 6.45 -6.60 -35.70
CA SER A 220 7.21 -7.75 -36.17
C SER A 220 6.32 -8.80 -36.88
N LEU A 221 5.07 -8.93 -36.45
CA LEU A 221 4.06 -9.84 -37.04
C LEU A 221 3.47 -9.34 -38.37
N GLN A 222 3.79 -8.12 -38.82
CA GLN A 222 3.39 -7.63 -40.14
C GLN A 222 4.30 -8.15 -41.27
N VAL A 223 5.46 -8.72 -40.94
CA VAL A 223 6.40 -9.27 -41.92
C VAL A 223 6.00 -10.71 -42.27
N VAL A 224 5.81 -10.98 -43.57
CA VAL A 224 5.38 -12.30 -44.08
C VAL A 224 6.60 -13.18 -44.42
N PRO A 225 6.59 -14.49 -44.07
CA PRO A 225 5.54 -15.21 -43.35
C PRO A 225 5.55 -14.93 -41.84
N ALA A 226 4.38 -14.60 -41.29
CA ALA A 226 4.19 -14.35 -39.86
C ALA A 226 3.59 -15.59 -39.17
N PRO A 227 3.98 -15.90 -37.93
CA PRO A 227 3.47 -17.05 -37.19
C PRO A 227 2.01 -16.88 -36.73
N ARG A 228 1.54 -15.64 -36.56
CA ARG A 228 0.14 -15.32 -36.21
C ARG A 228 -0.23 -13.93 -36.71
N LYS A 229 -1.53 -13.62 -36.73
CA LYS A 229 -1.99 -12.23 -36.93
C LYS A 229 -1.62 -11.35 -35.74
N PRO A 230 -1.43 -10.03 -35.92
CA PRO A 230 -1.30 -9.10 -34.81
C PRO A 230 -2.40 -9.29 -33.76
N ILE A 231 -2.07 -9.16 -32.47
CA ILE A 231 -3.00 -9.33 -31.35
C ILE A 231 -3.59 -7.98 -30.93
N ASN A 232 -4.87 -7.94 -30.58
CA ASN A 232 -5.46 -6.77 -29.93
C ASN A 232 -5.04 -6.74 -28.46
N ALA A 233 -4.08 -5.90 -28.09
CA ALA A 233 -3.55 -5.83 -26.73
C ALA A 233 -4.10 -4.62 -25.97
N GLU A 234 -4.75 -4.87 -24.84
CA GLU A 234 -5.18 -3.86 -23.89
C GLU A 234 -4.38 -4.02 -22.58
N VAL A 235 -3.68 -2.94 -22.17
CA VAL A 235 -2.95 -2.92 -20.90
C VAL A 235 -3.62 -1.93 -19.97
N ILE A 236 -4.28 -2.45 -18.94
CA ILE A 236 -5.09 -1.73 -17.99
C ILE A 236 -4.23 -1.40 -16.77
N GLN A 237 -4.07 -0.11 -16.49
CA GLN A 237 -3.45 0.33 -15.25
C GLN A 237 -4.46 0.18 -14.11
N VAL A 238 -4.13 -0.65 -13.13
CA VAL A 238 -4.91 -0.78 -11.90
C VAL A 238 -4.45 0.27 -10.90
N ALA A 239 -5.40 0.89 -10.19
CA ALA A 239 -5.04 1.84 -9.14
C ALA A 239 -4.34 1.08 -7.99
N GLU A 240 -3.13 1.49 -7.64
CA GLU A 240 -2.38 0.88 -6.54
C GLU A 240 -3.16 1.07 -5.23
N GLY A 241 -3.58 -0.06 -4.64
CA GLY A 241 -4.09 -0.06 -3.27
C GLY A 241 -2.94 -0.03 -2.27
N CYS A 242 -3.15 0.64 -1.13
CA CYS A 242 -2.12 0.80 -0.12
C CYS A 242 -2.59 0.20 1.21
N THR A 243 -1.88 -0.83 1.66
CA THR A 243 -2.09 -1.52 2.94
C THR A 243 -0.75 -1.69 3.64
N PHE A 244 -0.78 -1.83 4.96
CA PHE A 244 0.40 -1.94 5.80
C PHE A 244 0.21 -3.07 6.81
N LEU A 245 1.32 -3.69 7.24
CA LEU A 245 1.28 -4.57 8.39
C LEU A 245 0.97 -3.75 9.66
N SER A 246 0.51 -4.43 10.71
CA SER A 246 0.41 -3.76 12.00
C SER A 246 1.81 -3.32 12.44
N PRO A 247 1.99 -2.16 13.09
CA PRO A 247 3.34 -1.65 13.37
C PRO A 247 4.20 -2.57 14.24
N VAL A 248 3.59 -3.39 15.09
CA VAL A 248 4.28 -4.41 15.87
C VAL A 248 4.79 -5.53 14.97
N VAL A 249 3.93 -6.12 14.14
CA VAL A 249 4.30 -7.19 13.20
C VAL A 249 5.34 -6.70 12.20
N GLU A 250 5.15 -5.49 11.66
CA GLU A 250 6.08 -4.89 10.71
C GLU A 250 7.47 -4.68 11.30
N THR A 251 7.54 -4.15 12.52
CA THR A 251 8.82 -3.96 13.23
C THR A 251 9.49 -5.30 13.50
N ALA A 252 8.73 -6.31 13.89
CA ALA A 252 9.24 -7.66 14.15
C ALA A 252 9.79 -8.30 12.88
N GLU A 253 9.09 -8.19 11.74
CA GLU A 253 9.55 -8.74 10.47
C GLU A 253 10.81 -8.02 9.94
N VAL A 254 10.87 -6.69 10.05
CA VAL A 254 12.09 -5.95 9.69
C VAL A 254 13.25 -6.33 10.62
N GLN A 255 13.00 -6.52 11.91
CA GLN A 255 14.04 -6.99 12.84
C GLN A 255 14.51 -8.41 12.49
N ARG A 256 13.61 -9.31 12.09
CA ARG A 256 13.95 -10.65 11.59
C ARG A 256 14.82 -10.57 10.33
N MET A 257 14.48 -9.71 9.38
CA MET A 257 15.30 -9.47 8.17
C MET A 257 16.70 -8.98 8.54
N ILE A 258 16.81 -8.02 9.47
CA ILE A 258 18.09 -7.52 9.98
C ILE A 258 18.90 -8.64 10.63
N ASN A 259 18.27 -9.47 11.46
CA ASN A 259 18.94 -10.59 12.12
C ASN A 259 19.49 -11.60 11.09
N SER A 260 18.70 -11.92 10.06
CA SER A 260 19.10 -12.80 8.96
C SER A 260 20.29 -12.22 8.17
N HIS A 261 20.23 -10.93 7.84
CA HIS A 261 21.32 -10.20 7.19
C HIS A 261 22.59 -10.25 8.05
N ASN A 262 22.50 -9.85 9.32
CA ASN A 262 23.62 -9.79 10.26
C ASN A 262 24.30 -11.14 10.52
N LYS A 263 23.54 -12.24 10.40
CA LYS A 263 24.07 -13.60 10.46
C LYS A 263 24.82 -13.96 9.18
N SER A 264 24.26 -13.58 8.03
CA SER A 264 24.76 -13.95 6.70
C SER A 264 26.00 -13.16 6.26
N ILE A 265 26.17 -11.90 6.67
CA ILE A 265 27.35 -11.10 6.30
C ILE A 265 28.69 -11.70 6.76
N ARG A 266 28.68 -12.58 7.78
CA ARG A 266 29.89 -13.27 8.26
C ARG A 266 30.30 -14.44 7.36
N GLN A 267 29.44 -14.83 6.42
CA GLN A 267 29.63 -15.95 5.52
C GLN A 267 29.51 -15.45 4.08
N ALA A 268 30.65 -15.22 3.41
CA ALA A 268 30.68 -14.66 2.06
C ALA A 268 29.87 -15.50 1.04
N THR A 269 29.73 -16.81 1.27
CA THR A 269 28.91 -17.73 0.46
C THR A 269 27.41 -17.56 0.64
N SER A 270 26.95 -16.87 1.69
CA SER A 270 25.54 -16.68 2.04
C SER A 270 25.00 -15.30 1.65
N ASN A 271 25.84 -14.41 1.13
CA ASN A 271 25.45 -13.08 0.65
C ASN A 271 24.98 -13.14 -0.82
N ALA A 272 23.79 -13.71 -1.04
CA ALA A 272 23.25 -13.95 -2.38
C ALA A 272 23.10 -12.67 -3.23
N THR A 273 22.80 -11.54 -2.60
CA THR A 273 22.59 -10.25 -3.26
C THR A 273 23.85 -9.38 -3.35
N GLN A 274 24.98 -9.84 -2.80
CA GLN A 274 26.20 -9.05 -2.67
C GLN A 274 25.97 -7.70 -1.97
N SER A 275 25.13 -7.70 -0.94
CA SER A 275 24.79 -6.50 -0.19
C SER A 275 26.06 -5.78 0.29
N PRO A 276 26.20 -4.46 0.05
CA PRO A 276 27.40 -3.70 0.40
C PRO A 276 27.43 -3.26 1.87
N TYR A 277 26.35 -3.49 2.62
CA TYR A 277 26.18 -3.00 3.98
C TYR A 277 26.80 -3.94 5.02
N GLY A 278 27.38 -3.35 6.07
CA GLY A 278 27.83 -4.07 7.25
C GLY A 278 26.65 -4.45 8.17
N ARG A 279 26.93 -4.66 9.47
CA ARG A 279 25.88 -4.99 10.44
C ARG A 279 24.81 -3.89 10.47
N LEU A 280 23.55 -4.27 10.33
CA LEU A 280 22.39 -3.37 10.39
C LEU A 280 21.71 -3.39 11.76
N ARG A 281 21.05 -2.30 12.13
CA ARG A 281 20.16 -2.25 13.29
C ARG A 281 19.02 -1.26 13.08
N ILE A 282 17.92 -1.45 13.83
CA ILE A 282 16.87 -0.44 13.95
C ILE A 282 17.35 0.67 14.88
N LYS A 283 17.22 1.93 14.44
CA LYS A 283 17.40 3.13 15.26
C LYS A 283 16.08 3.90 15.33
N ARG A 284 15.93 4.69 16.39
CA ARG A 284 14.75 5.55 16.60
C ARG A 284 15.14 7.00 16.40
N THR A 285 14.30 7.78 15.74
CA THR A 285 14.41 9.25 15.75
C THR A 285 13.20 9.81 16.46
N ILE A 286 13.43 10.56 17.53
CA ILE A 286 12.37 11.24 18.28
C ILE A 286 12.30 12.68 17.78
N PHE A 287 11.16 13.05 17.20
CA PHE A 287 10.92 14.42 16.75
C PHE A 287 10.56 15.34 17.92
N TYR A 288 9.70 14.87 18.81
CA TYR A 288 9.25 15.62 19.97
C TYR A 288 8.65 14.71 21.03
N THR A 289 8.56 15.23 22.25
CA THR A 289 7.76 14.66 23.33
C THR A 289 6.51 15.53 23.51
N GLY A 290 5.35 14.91 23.64
CA GLY A 290 4.06 15.60 23.72
C GLY A 290 3.00 14.79 24.45
N TYR A 291 1.90 15.45 24.77
CA TYR A 291 0.66 14.76 25.11
C TYR A 291 -0.01 14.35 23.79
N LEU A 292 0.13 13.07 23.43
CA LEU A 292 -0.36 12.51 22.18
C LEU A 292 -1.87 12.37 22.22
N ILE A 293 -2.53 12.79 21.14
CA ILE A 293 -3.98 12.76 20.97
C ILE A 293 -4.33 11.53 20.15
N SER A 294 -5.43 10.85 20.49
CA SER A 294 -5.91 9.70 19.73
C SER A 294 -6.37 10.13 18.32
N ASN A 295 -6.37 9.20 17.35
CA ASN A 295 -6.88 9.50 16.01
C ASN A 295 -8.37 9.90 16.04
N ALA A 296 -9.16 9.27 16.91
CA ALA A 296 -10.58 9.58 17.08
C ALA A 296 -10.77 11.04 17.55
N ASP A 297 -10.04 11.45 18.59
CA ASP A 297 -10.10 12.81 19.12
C ASP A 297 -9.51 13.82 18.13
N SER A 298 -8.41 13.48 17.43
CA SER A 298 -7.86 14.30 16.35
C SER A 298 -8.90 14.57 15.26
N ASN A 299 -9.66 13.56 14.84
CA ASN A 299 -10.72 13.70 13.85
C ASN A 299 -11.88 14.56 14.37
N GLN A 300 -12.24 14.45 15.65
CA GLN A 300 -13.24 15.31 16.28
C GLN A 300 -12.77 16.77 16.33
N LEU A 301 -11.52 17.01 16.75
CA LEU A 301 -10.92 18.35 16.75
C LEU A 301 -10.90 18.97 15.35
N ILE A 302 -10.55 18.19 14.32
CA ILE A 302 -10.54 18.66 12.94
C ILE A 302 -11.97 19.00 12.48
N SER A 303 -12.89 18.04 12.57
CA SER A 303 -14.26 18.22 12.05
C SER A 303 -15.05 19.31 12.77
N GLN A 304 -14.93 19.41 14.10
CA GLN A 304 -15.77 20.31 14.90
C GLN A 304 -15.12 21.67 15.20
N LEU A 305 -13.79 21.77 15.20
CA LEU A 305 -13.10 23.04 15.46
C LEU A 305 -12.41 23.60 14.23
N LEU A 306 -11.61 22.79 13.52
CA LEU A 306 -10.83 23.32 12.40
C LEU A 306 -11.71 23.63 11.19
N THR A 307 -12.53 22.67 10.73
CA THR A 307 -13.33 22.82 9.50
C THR A 307 -14.20 24.08 9.51
N PRO A 308 -14.89 24.44 10.61
CA PRO A 308 -15.65 25.70 10.67
C PRO A 308 -14.80 26.98 10.63
N LEU A 309 -13.50 26.89 10.92
CA LEU A 309 -12.55 28.01 10.91
C LEU A 309 -11.80 28.16 9.59
N LEU A 310 -11.93 27.19 8.68
CA LEU A 310 -11.25 27.24 7.38
C LEU A 310 -12.02 28.16 6.41
N PRO A 311 -11.31 29.00 5.64
CA PRO A 311 -11.91 29.69 4.50
C PRO A 311 -12.48 28.69 3.46
N SER A 312 -13.57 29.08 2.79
CA SER A 312 -14.18 28.29 1.72
C SER A 312 -13.16 27.93 0.62
N GLY A 313 -13.14 26.67 0.18
CA GLY A 313 -12.22 26.20 -0.86
C GLY A 313 -10.83 25.81 -0.34
N LEU A 314 -10.48 26.14 0.91
CA LEU A 314 -9.14 25.83 1.44
C LEU A 314 -9.03 24.37 1.91
N ALA A 315 -10.11 23.79 2.43
CA ALA A 315 -10.13 22.39 2.88
C ALA A 315 -9.96 21.41 1.71
N GLU A 316 -10.47 21.80 0.54
CA GLU A 316 -10.34 21.07 -0.73
C GLU A 316 -9.01 21.32 -1.43
N SER A 317 -8.22 22.28 -0.94
CA SER A 317 -6.89 22.56 -1.47
C SER A 317 -5.83 21.66 -0.83
N ASN A 318 -4.82 21.27 -1.61
CA ASN A 318 -3.66 20.52 -1.09
C ASN A 318 -2.65 21.41 -0.33
N ASP A 319 -3.07 22.61 0.10
CA ASP A 319 -2.21 23.57 0.81
C ASP A 319 -2.20 23.33 2.32
N LEU A 320 -3.11 22.54 2.88
CA LEU A 320 -3.22 22.32 4.33
C LEU A 320 -2.55 21.03 4.79
N LYS A 321 -1.81 21.13 5.89
CA LYS A 321 -1.29 20.00 6.64
C LYS A 321 -1.97 19.97 8.01
N TYR A 322 -2.78 18.94 8.23
CA TYR A 322 -3.44 18.67 9.51
C TYR A 322 -2.42 18.18 10.55
N MET A 323 -2.50 18.72 11.77
CA MET A 323 -1.51 18.49 12.84
C MET A 323 -2.12 18.26 14.22
N ALA A 324 -3.43 18.02 14.32
CA ALA A 324 -4.20 17.86 15.57
C ALA A 324 -3.88 16.59 16.38
N ASN A 325 -2.60 16.20 16.47
CA ASN A 325 -2.15 14.92 17.01
C ASN A 325 -1.40 15.02 18.34
N SER A 326 -1.09 16.24 18.82
CA SER A 326 -0.40 16.41 20.10
C SER A 326 -0.52 17.82 20.68
N ILE A 327 -0.36 17.90 22.00
CA ILE A 327 0.04 19.12 22.72
C ILE A 327 1.55 19.01 23.01
N LEU A 328 2.34 19.96 22.52
CA LEU A 328 3.80 19.86 22.57
C LEU A 328 4.34 20.08 23.99
N ILE A 329 5.08 19.10 24.54
CA ILE A 329 5.83 19.25 25.80
C ILE A 329 7.18 19.88 25.48
N THR A 330 7.96 19.28 24.58
CA THR A 330 9.28 19.77 24.16
C THR A 330 9.60 19.28 22.73
N PRO A 331 10.23 20.10 21.86
CA PRO A 331 10.48 19.78 20.44
C PRO A 331 11.72 18.87 20.25
N ARG A 332 11.94 17.93 21.17
CA ARG A 332 13.10 17.04 21.24
C ARG A 332 12.79 15.82 22.13
N PRO A 333 13.67 14.80 22.20
CA PRO A 333 13.62 13.82 23.28
C PRO A 333 13.62 14.53 24.64
N ALA A 334 12.65 14.21 25.50
CA ALA A 334 12.54 14.87 26.80
C ALA A 334 13.64 14.37 27.76
N PRO A 335 14.44 15.26 28.37
CA PRO A 335 15.34 14.88 29.43
C PRO A 335 14.56 14.38 30.65
N ARG A 336 15.20 13.57 31.50
CA ARG A 336 14.58 13.02 32.74
C ARG A 336 13.93 14.10 33.61
N SER A 337 14.51 15.29 33.69
CA SER A 337 13.96 16.41 34.45
C SER A 337 12.60 16.90 33.93
N ILE A 338 12.37 16.84 32.61
CA ILE A 338 11.06 17.19 32.00
C ILE A 338 10.09 16.02 32.18
N LEU A 339 10.53 14.77 31.95
CA LEU A 339 9.68 13.58 32.13
C LEU A 339 9.13 13.48 33.56
N ASN A 340 9.96 13.78 34.57
CA ASN A 340 9.52 13.79 35.97
C ASN A 340 8.43 14.85 36.25
N LYS A 341 8.43 15.98 35.53
CA LYS A 341 7.41 17.04 35.69
C LYS A 341 6.06 16.64 35.09
N VAL A 342 6.06 15.83 34.03
CA VAL A 342 4.84 15.40 33.31
C VAL A 342 4.33 14.03 33.77
N GLY A 343 4.99 13.40 34.75
CA GLY A 343 4.59 12.09 35.28
C GLY A 343 5.10 10.89 34.49
N GLY A 344 6.04 11.08 33.56
CA GLY A 344 6.63 10.02 32.74
C GLY A 344 5.81 9.64 31.50
N ILE A 345 6.42 8.84 30.62
CA ILE A 345 5.76 8.30 29.43
C ILE A 345 4.60 7.39 29.85
N GLY A 346 3.46 7.49 29.16
CA GLY A 346 2.25 6.72 29.43
C GLY A 346 1.29 7.40 30.41
N LYS A 347 1.69 8.48 31.09
CA LYS A 347 0.79 9.25 31.96
C LYS A 347 -0.33 9.87 31.12
N LYS A 348 -1.57 9.61 31.56
CA LYS A 348 -2.80 10.12 30.93
C LYS A 348 -3.24 11.44 31.55
N LEU A 349 -3.67 12.38 30.71
CA LEU A 349 -4.26 13.67 31.11
C LEU A 349 -5.47 13.99 30.25
N THR A 350 -6.52 14.50 30.89
CA THR A 350 -7.71 15.02 30.22
C THR A 350 -7.56 16.51 29.99
N TRP A 351 -7.94 16.97 28.80
CA TRP A 351 -7.87 18.37 28.39
C TRP A 351 -9.21 18.84 27.88
N GLN A 352 -9.51 20.12 28.12
CA GLN A 352 -10.65 20.81 27.55
C GLN A 352 -10.18 21.96 26.65
N VAL A 353 -10.79 22.11 25.49
CA VAL A 353 -10.55 23.25 24.60
C VAL A 353 -11.17 24.52 25.18
N THR A 354 -10.36 25.57 25.32
CA THR A 354 -10.77 26.85 25.92
C THR A 354 -10.77 28.01 24.93
N GLY A 355 -10.16 27.84 23.76
CA GLY A 355 -10.14 28.87 22.73
C GLY A 355 -9.54 28.41 21.42
N THR A 356 -9.84 29.12 20.34
CA THR A 356 -9.28 28.89 19.01
C THR A 356 -8.70 30.17 18.44
N ALA A 357 -7.74 30.04 17.53
CA ALA A 357 -7.11 31.17 16.89
C ALA A 357 -6.52 30.80 15.53
N VAL A 358 -6.35 31.83 14.71
CA VAL A 358 -5.68 31.76 13.42
C VAL A 358 -4.55 32.77 13.39
N PHE A 359 -3.34 32.34 13.03
CA PHE A 359 -2.18 33.20 12.83
C PHE A 359 -1.95 33.39 11.33
N GLU A 360 -2.06 34.63 10.85
CA GLU A 360 -1.76 35.05 9.47
C GLU A 360 -2.39 34.19 8.35
N ASN A 361 -3.54 33.55 8.60
CA ASN A 361 -4.14 32.57 7.68
C ASN A 361 -3.16 31.43 7.26
N LYS A 362 -2.25 31.09 8.18
CA LYS A 362 -1.16 30.12 7.98
C LYS A 362 -1.14 29.04 9.05
N VAL A 363 -1.58 29.34 10.27
CA VAL A 363 -1.62 28.37 11.37
C VAL A 363 -2.95 28.48 12.11
N TRP A 364 -3.63 27.35 12.26
CA TRP A 364 -4.85 27.22 13.05
C TRP A 364 -4.52 26.46 14.32
N ALA A 365 -4.95 26.97 15.47
CA ALA A 365 -4.60 26.41 16.76
C ALA A 365 -5.76 26.44 17.76
N ALA A 366 -5.73 25.51 18.70
CA ALA A 366 -6.65 25.46 19.84
C ALA A 366 -5.86 25.55 21.16
N ARG A 367 -6.26 26.44 22.05
CA ARG A 367 -5.76 26.54 23.42
C ARG A 367 -6.54 25.58 24.30
N VAL A 368 -5.85 24.88 25.18
CA VAL A 368 -6.46 23.90 26.08
C VAL A 368 -6.17 24.20 27.54
N ALA A 369 -6.90 23.56 28.45
CA ALA A 369 -6.62 23.55 29.87
C ALA A 369 -6.82 22.13 30.42
N PRO A 370 -6.07 21.72 31.45
CA PRO A 370 -6.25 20.39 32.01
C PRO A 370 -7.58 20.29 32.78
N VAL A 371 -8.13 19.07 32.84
CA VAL A 371 -9.32 18.73 33.63
C VAL A 371 -8.96 17.61 34.60
N PRO A 372 -9.07 17.81 35.93
CA PRO A 372 -9.46 19.06 36.60
C PRO A 372 -8.40 20.17 36.44
N ALA A 373 -8.78 21.43 36.61
CA ALA A 373 -7.88 22.59 36.49
C ALA A 373 -6.68 22.57 37.45
N THR A 374 -6.74 21.73 38.49
CA THR A 374 -5.67 21.50 39.46
C THR A 374 -4.62 20.48 38.99
N GLU A 375 -4.89 19.72 37.92
CA GLU A 375 -3.95 18.73 37.41
C GLU A 375 -2.67 19.43 36.92
N LYS A 376 -1.53 18.95 37.42
CA LYS A 376 -0.23 19.51 37.06
C LYS A 376 0.15 19.06 35.67
N TYR A 377 0.60 20.00 34.86
CA TYR A 377 1.16 19.74 33.54
C TYR A 377 2.42 20.57 33.34
N TYR A 378 3.18 20.22 32.31
CA TYR A 378 4.31 21.00 31.85
C TYR A 378 4.38 21.03 30.32
N THR A 379 4.68 22.22 29.78
CA THR A 379 5.00 22.48 28.38
C THR A 379 6.14 23.51 28.34
N GLU A 380 7.04 23.43 27.36
CA GLU A 380 8.03 24.49 27.13
C GLU A 380 7.37 25.79 26.61
N ASN A 381 6.22 25.66 25.94
CA ASN A 381 5.39 26.80 25.59
C ASN A 381 4.63 27.32 26.83
N PRO A 382 4.46 28.65 27.00
CA PRO A 382 3.73 29.21 28.14
C PRO A 382 2.26 28.80 28.20
N LEU A 383 1.65 28.52 27.04
CA LEU A 383 0.29 28.04 26.92
C LEU A 383 0.29 26.66 26.27
N PRO A 384 -0.48 25.69 26.81
CA PRO A 384 -0.68 24.41 26.14
C PRO A 384 -1.62 24.63 24.94
N VAL A 385 -1.10 24.29 23.77
CA VAL A 385 -1.74 24.55 22.48
C VAL A 385 -1.65 23.32 21.60
N ILE A 386 -2.74 23.02 20.89
CA ILE A 386 -2.79 22.08 19.78
C ILE A 386 -2.66 22.88 18.49
N VAL A 387 -1.73 22.51 17.62
CA VAL A 387 -1.70 23.02 16.25
C VAL A 387 -2.66 22.17 15.43
N LEU A 388 -3.81 22.73 15.04
CA LEU A 388 -4.85 22.00 14.32
C LEU A 388 -4.44 21.76 12.86
N ALA A 389 -3.94 22.80 12.20
CA ALA A 389 -3.39 22.73 10.86
C ALA A 389 -2.38 23.85 10.59
N VAL A 390 -1.51 23.60 9.62
CA VAL A 390 -0.59 24.59 9.05
C VAL A 390 -0.73 24.61 7.54
N ARG A 391 -0.62 25.80 6.95
CA ARG A 391 -0.55 25.96 5.50
C ARG A 391 0.86 25.61 5.00
N LYS A 392 0.97 25.14 3.75
CA LYS A 392 2.26 24.86 3.11
C LYS A 392 3.20 26.05 3.22
N GLY A 393 4.44 25.80 3.65
CA GLY A 393 5.46 26.82 3.90
C GLY A 393 5.39 27.50 5.28
N ALA A 394 4.31 27.31 6.05
CA ALA A 394 4.23 27.79 7.43
C ALA A 394 4.86 26.81 8.43
N ARG A 395 5.21 27.29 9.63
CA ARG A 395 5.83 26.44 10.66
C ARG A 395 4.93 26.33 11.90
N PRO A 396 4.80 25.14 12.50
CA PRO A 396 3.99 24.96 13.71
C PRO A 396 4.41 25.85 14.88
N ILE A 397 5.70 26.22 14.96
CA ILE A 397 6.23 27.11 15.99
C ILE A 397 5.59 28.51 15.98
N ASP A 398 5.02 28.93 14.85
CA ASP A 398 4.36 30.23 14.75
C ASP A 398 3.05 30.28 15.58
N ALA A 399 2.51 29.14 16.02
CA ALA A 399 1.41 29.10 17.00
C ALA A 399 1.76 29.81 18.32
N GLY A 400 3.05 29.84 18.70
CA GLY A 400 3.51 30.58 19.89
C GLY A 400 3.42 32.11 19.75
N LYS A 401 3.16 32.63 18.55
CA LYS A 401 2.98 34.07 18.28
C LYS A 401 1.53 34.53 18.38
N ILE A 402 0.59 33.61 18.61
CA ILE A 402 -0.83 33.93 18.72
C ILE A 402 -1.09 34.70 20.02
N GLN A 403 -1.58 35.92 19.88
CA GLN A 403 -2.02 36.76 21.00
C GLN A 403 -3.55 36.81 21.12
N ASN A 404 -4.26 36.77 19.99
CA ASN A 404 -5.71 36.93 19.93
C ASN A 404 -6.41 35.56 19.91
N TRP A 405 -6.89 35.13 21.07
CA TRP A 405 -7.62 33.87 21.25
C TRP A 405 -9.13 34.13 21.34
N HIS A 406 -9.90 33.45 20.51
CA HIS A 406 -11.36 33.46 20.58
C HIS A 406 -11.82 32.40 21.59
N PRO A 407 -12.55 32.76 22.65
CA PRO A 407 -12.98 31.81 23.65
C PRO A 407 -13.98 30.81 23.06
N VAL A 408 -13.86 29.54 23.46
CA VAL A 408 -14.87 28.51 23.16
C VAL A 408 -15.82 28.43 24.36
N PRO A 409 -17.14 28.62 24.17
CA PRO A 409 -18.12 28.48 25.26
C PRO A 409 -18.07 27.09 25.89
N ALA A 410 -18.34 27.00 27.20
CA ALA A 410 -18.21 25.76 27.95
C ALA A 410 -19.08 24.63 27.39
N GLU A 411 -20.27 24.96 26.89
CA GLU A 411 -21.19 24.01 26.26
C GLU A 411 -20.71 23.46 24.90
N LYS A 412 -19.69 24.08 24.29
CA LYS A 412 -19.05 23.65 23.04
C LYS A 412 -17.60 23.21 23.25
N ALA A 413 -17.13 23.17 24.49
CA ALA A 413 -15.75 22.89 24.82
C ALA A 413 -15.48 21.38 24.76
N LEU A 414 -14.85 20.94 23.66
CA LEU A 414 -14.43 19.55 23.49
C LEU A 414 -13.47 19.13 24.60
N THR A 415 -13.71 17.94 25.14
CA THR A 415 -12.88 17.31 26.17
C THR A 415 -12.37 15.97 25.66
N PHE A 416 -11.08 15.72 25.80
CA PHE A 416 -10.43 14.51 25.28
C PHE A 416 -9.26 14.08 26.18
N GLU A 417 -8.88 12.82 26.09
CA GLU A 417 -7.72 12.27 26.82
C GLU A 417 -6.47 12.33 25.94
N THR A 418 -5.32 12.52 26.57
CA THR A 418 -4.02 12.42 25.95
C THR A 418 -3.10 11.51 26.75
N VAL A 419 -2.07 11.01 26.09
CA VAL A 419 -1.02 10.20 26.72
C VAL A 419 0.33 10.87 26.52
N VAL A 420 1.11 11.06 27.59
CA VAL A 420 2.50 11.52 27.45
C VAL A 420 3.29 10.49 26.63
N GLY A 421 3.84 10.93 25.50
CA GLY A 421 4.54 10.05 24.57
C GLY A 421 5.48 10.81 23.64
N GLU A 422 6.15 10.06 22.77
CA GLU A 422 7.11 10.57 21.81
C GLU A 422 6.59 10.35 20.39
N LYS A 423 6.72 11.36 19.51
CA LYS A 423 6.57 11.12 18.08
C LYS A 423 7.89 10.57 17.54
N VAL A 424 7.87 9.30 17.19
CA VAL A 424 9.04 8.54 16.73
C VAL A 424 8.86 8.11 15.28
N VAL A 425 9.97 8.06 14.55
CA VAL A 425 10.11 7.24 13.34
C VAL A 425 11.31 6.31 13.50
N LEU A 426 11.22 5.14 12.90
CA LEU A 426 12.27 4.14 12.86
C LEU A 426 13.15 4.33 11.63
N ARG A 427 14.40 3.91 11.76
CA ARG A 427 15.40 3.89 10.69
C ARG A 427 16.13 2.56 10.70
N VAL A 428 16.48 2.06 9.53
CA VAL A 428 17.45 0.97 9.40
C VAL A 428 18.77 1.58 8.96
N GLU A 429 19.82 1.40 9.76
CA GLU A 429 21.15 1.93 9.49
C GLU A 429 22.23 0.93 9.87
N GLU A 430 23.43 1.09 9.31
CA GLU A 430 24.61 0.38 9.77
C GLU A 430 24.93 0.72 11.24
N GLU A 431 25.32 -0.31 11.97
CA GLU A 431 25.75 -0.25 13.36
C GLU A 431 27.07 0.50 13.44
N ASN A 432 27.06 1.64 14.13
CA ASN A 432 28.27 2.38 14.48
C ASN A 432 28.62 2.10 15.96
N PRO A 433 29.72 1.38 16.25
CA PRO A 433 30.13 1.07 17.62
C PRO A 433 30.42 2.29 18.50
N HIS A 434 30.68 3.44 17.89
CA HIS A 434 31.04 4.68 18.60
C HIS A 434 29.84 5.59 18.85
N GLU A 435 28.64 5.24 18.38
CA GLU A 435 27.42 6.05 18.52
C GLU A 435 26.58 5.56 19.71
N GLY A 436 26.42 6.42 20.72
CA GLY A 436 25.61 6.11 21.91
C GLY A 436 24.09 6.14 21.64
N GLU A 437 23.29 5.55 22.55
CA GLU A 437 21.83 5.54 22.44
C GLU A 437 21.24 6.95 22.26
N TRP A 438 21.73 7.92 23.03
CA TRP A 438 21.25 9.30 22.97
C TRP A 438 21.52 9.97 21.61
N GLU A 439 22.70 9.77 21.04
CA GLU A 439 23.06 10.34 19.74
C GLU A 439 22.19 9.75 18.62
N SER A 440 21.86 8.46 18.73
CA SER A 440 21.02 7.76 17.77
C SER A 440 19.58 8.26 17.68
N GLN A 441 19.11 8.99 18.70
CA GLN A 441 17.77 9.58 18.75
C GLN A 441 17.59 10.76 17.79
N PHE A 442 18.69 11.30 17.27
CA PHE A 442 18.69 12.43 16.34
C PHE A 442 19.01 11.97 14.91
N LEU A 443 18.48 12.70 13.92
CA LEU A 443 18.90 12.52 12.53
C LEU A 443 20.39 12.87 12.40
N ASN A 444 21.17 11.97 11.78
CA ASN A 444 22.61 12.14 11.62
C ASN A 444 22.95 13.50 10.99
N LYS A 445 23.63 14.38 11.74
CA LYS A 445 24.01 15.74 11.27
C LYS A 445 25.22 15.76 10.31
N ASN A 446 25.85 14.61 10.07
CA ASN A 446 27.11 14.53 9.33
C ASN A 446 26.93 13.89 7.94
N ARG A 447 26.52 14.71 6.96
CA ARG A 447 26.99 14.71 5.55
C ARG A 447 26.29 15.83 4.78
N LYS A 448 26.57 17.08 5.16
CA LYS A 448 26.31 18.23 4.28
C LYS A 448 27.34 18.22 3.14
N ARG A 449 27.02 17.58 2.02
CA ARG A 449 27.34 18.22 0.74
C ARG A 449 26.18 19.14 0.42
N ARG A 450 26.47 20.43 0.52
CA ARG A 450 25.58 21.55 0.27
C ARG A 450 25.21 21.51 -1.23
N HIS A 451 24.20 20.74 -1.60
CA HIS A 451 23.47 21.00 -2.83
C HIS A 451 22.23 21.80 -2.43
N GLN A 452 22.14 23.01 -2.96
CA GLN A 452 20.97 23.86 -2.81
C GLN A 452 19.83 23.18 -3.60
N GLN A 453 19.07 22.34 -2.93
CA GLN A 453 17.74 21.94 -3.36
C GLN A 453 16.81 22.13 -2.16
N GLU A 454 15.97 23.16 -2.26
CA GLU A 454 14.64 23.10 -1.68
C GLU A 454 13.99 21.79 -2.14
N ARG A 455 13.20 21.15 -1.24
CA ARG A 455 12.34 19.96 -1.43
C ARG A 455 12.83 18.63 -0.81
N ASP A 456 13.00 18.58 0.52
CA ASP A 456 13.07 17.30 1.26
C ASP A 456 12.23 17.29 2.57
N GLN A 457 11.20 18.13 2.68
CA GLN A 457 10.19 18.04 3.77
C GLN A 457 8.79 17.62 3.29
N ASP A 458 8.61 17.38 1.99
CA ASP A 458 7.29 17.21 1.36
C ASP A 458 6.84 15.74 1.16
N ILE A 459 7.48 14.73 1.79
CA ILE A 459 7.09 13.30 1.64
C ILE A 459 6.66 12.63 2.96
N LEU A 460 6.63 13.34 4.08
CA LEU A 460 6.05 12.80 5.31
C LEU A 460 4.83 13.62 5.70
N HIS A 461 3.71 12.91 5.89
CA HIS A 461 2.40 13.39 6.35
C HIS A 461 1.37 13.73 5.26
N THR A 462 1.03 12.74 4.42
CA THR A 462 -0.37 12.57 4.03
C THR A 462 -0.98 11.56 5.00
N ILE A 463 -1.86 12.03 5.88
CA ILE A 463 -2.91 11.16 6.40
C ILE A 463 -3.82 10.99 5.18
N ILE A 464 -3.87 9.81 4.57
CA ILE A 464 -4.97 9.49 3.67
C ILE A 464 -6.19 9.50 4.60
N PRO A 465 -7.16 10.40 4.45
CA PRO A 465 -8.42 10.23 5.15
C PRO A 465 -8.95 8.87 4.68
N VAL A 466 -9.12 7.93 5.62
CA VAL A 466 -9.99 6.78 5.37
C VAL A 466 -11.38 7.38 5.21
N MET A 467 -11.71 7.75 3.97
CA MET A 467 -13.05 8.14 3.56
C MET A 467 -13.91 6.87 3.63
N VAL A 468 -14.40 6.55 4.82
CA VAL A 468 -15.62 5.76 4.93
C VAL A 468 -16.76 6.72 4.56
N GLY A 469 -17.23 6.65 3.32
CA GLY A 469 -18.52 7.22 2.93
C GLY A 469 -18.54 7.99 1.62
N ALA A 470 -19.12 7.32 0.61
CA ALA A 470 -20.09 7.81 -0.37
C ALA A 470 -19.69 7.40 -1.79
N ALA A 471 -20.22 6.24 -2.20
CA ALA A 471 -20.39 5.93 -3.61
C ALA A 471 -21.31 7.00 -4.23
N ALA A 472 -20.71 8.05 -4.79
CA ALA A 472 -21.37 8.96 -5.69
C ALA A 472 -21.11 8.48 -7.12
N ILE A 473 -22.09 7.75 -7.61
CA ILE A 473 -22.48 7.50 -9.00
C ILE A 473 -21.82 8.49 -9.98
N MET A 474 -20.91 8.00 -10.81
CA MET A 474 -20.77 8.44 -12.20
C MET A 474 -21.05 7.24 -13.09
N MET A 475 -22.33 6.89 -13.19
CA MET A 475 -22.86 6.22 -14.38
C MET A 475 -23.03 7.29 -15.45
N THR A 476 -22.12 7.32 -16.41
CA THR A 476 -22.41 7.83 -17.74
C THR A 476 -21.78 6.87 -18.75
N ASP A 477 -22.67 6.25 -19.52
CA ASP A 477 -22.47 5.64 -20.83
C ASP A 477 -21.63 4.36 -20.94
N CYS A 478 -22.25 3.24 -20.56
CA CYS A 478 -22.04 1.93 -21.18
C CYS A 478 -23.40 1.29 -21.47
N ASP A 479 -24.15 1.89 -22.40
CA ASP A 479 -25.43 1.35 -22.90
C ASP A 479 -25.53 1.52 -24.42
N VAL A 480 -24.45 1.22 -25.15
CA VAL A 480 -24.42 1.21 -26.63
C VAL A 480 -23.57 0.05 -27.17
N VAL A 481 -23.68 -1.17 -26.64
CA VAL A 481 -23.26 -2.38 -27.37
C VAL A 481 -24.11 -3.59 -26.95
N ALA A 482 -25.43 -3.49 -27.03
CA ALA A 482 -26.31 -4.65 -26.78
C ALA A 482 -27.67 -4.54 -27.49
N ARG A 483 -27.73 -4.03 -28.73
CA ARG A 483 -28.94 -4.11 -29.56
C ARG A 483 -28.62 -4.24 -31.05
N THR A 484 -28.06 -5.38 -31.45
CA THR A 484 -28.16 -5.85 -32.83
C THR A 484 -28.20 -7.37 -32.89
N ALA A 485 -29.31 -7.98 -32.46
CA ALA A 485 -29.73 -9.29 -32.96
C ALA A 485 -31.19 -9.52 -32.57
N VAL A 486 -31.96 -10.04 -33.53
CA VAL A 486 -33.33 -10.58 -33.38
C VAL A 486 -34.47 -9.54 -33.42
N VAL A 487 -34.71 -9.02 -34.63
CA VAL A 487 -36.06 -8.72 -35.11
C VAL A 487 -36.40 -9.79 -36.13
N ALA A 488 -37.24 -10.77 -35.76
CA ALA A 488 -38.07 -11.53 -36.70
C ALA A 488 -39.19 -12.27 -35.93
N ALA A 489 -40.42 -12.14 -36.45
CA ALA A 489 -41.69 -12.75 -36.02
C ALA A 489 -42.28 -12.17 -34.72
N GLY A 490 -43.51 -11.63 -34.65
CA GLY A 490 -44.67 -11.75 -35.55
C GLY A 490 -45.86 -12.31 -34.76
N GLU A 491 -46.91 -11.49 -34.59
CA GLU A 491 -48.31 -11.86 -34.23
C GLU A 491 -48.53 -12.48 -32.83
N GLU A 492 -49.65 -12.33 -32.12
CA GLU A 492 -50.90 -11.56 -32.22
C GLU A 492 -51.54 -11.54 -30.81
N ARG A 493 -52.61 -10.74 -30.69
CA ARG A 493 -53.40 -10.37 -29.50
C ARG A 493 -53.98 -11.54 -28.69
N HIS A 494 -54.21 -11.34 -27.39
CA HIS A 494 -55.55 -11.46 -26.80
C HIS A 494 -55.67 -10.86 -25.38
N VAL A 495 -56.77 -10.12 -25.20
CA VAL A 495 -57.29 -9.54 -23.96
C VAL A 495 -58.27 -10.53 -23.33
N VAL A 496 -58.16 -10.84 -22.03
CA VAL A 496 -59.30 -11.24 -21.17
C VAL A 496 -59.09 -10.71 -19.73
N ARG A 497 -60.20 -10.26 -19.14
CA ARG A 497 -60.38 -9.57 -17.86
C ARG A 497 -60.74 -10.54 -16.72
N ALA A 498 -60.25 -10.19 -15.52
CA ALA A 498 -60.90 -10.23 -14.19
C ALA A 498 -61.26 -11.56 -13.49
N THR A 499 -60.80 -11.69 -12.23
CA THR A 499 -61.58 -11.88 -10.97
C THR A 499 -60.58 -11.98 -9.79
N GLN A 500 -60.47 -10.97 -8.93
CA GLN A 500 -61.02 -10.89 -7.55
C GLN A 500 -60.69 -12.07 -6.61
N ALA A 501 -59.81 -11.85 -5.63
CA ALA A 501 -60.14 -11.71 -4.19
C ALA A 501 -59.00 -12.25 -3.32
N GLU A 502 -58.29 -11.37 -2.60
CA GLU A 502 -57.52 -11.77 -1.41
C GLU A 502 -57.54 -10.62 -0.39
N GLU A 503 -58.31 -10.83 0.69
CA GLU A 503 -58.21 -10.07 1.93
C GLU A 503 -57.09 -10.68 2.78
N ALA A 504 -55.99 -9.96 2.97
CA ALA A 504 -55.15 -10.11 4.14
C ALA A 504 -54.43 -8.80 4.45
N ARG A 505 -54.56 -8.39 5.72
CA ARG A 505 -54.13 -7.14 6.33
C ARG A 505 -52.70 -6.71 5.99
N VAL A 506 -52.60 -5.42 5.68
CA VAL A 506 -51.39 -4.60 5.68
C VAL A 506 -50.75 -4.61 7.08
N VAL A 507 -49.56 -5.18 7.19
CA VAL A 507 -48.56 -4.85 8.21
C VAL A 507 -47.25 -4.60 7.45
N GLY A 508 -46.84 -3.33 7.36
CA GLY A 508 -45.62 -2.95 6.68
C GLY A 508 -44.38 -3.39 7.47
N PRO A 509 -43.26 -3.75 6.81
CA PRO A 509 -42.02 -4.05 7.50
C PRO A 509 -41.30 -2.75 7.86
N VAL A 510 -41.46 -2.36 9.12
CA VAL A 510 -40.40 -1.72 9.90
C VAL A 510 -39.52 -2.87 10.42
N ASP A 511 -38.21 -2.66 10.50
CA ASP A 511 -37.17 -3.61 10.92
C ASP A 511 -36.60 -4.58 9.86
N ALA A 512 -35.67 -4.03 9.07
CA ALA A 512 -34.51 -4.76 8.55
C ALA A 512 -33.33 -3.77 8.34
N MET A 513 -32.87 -3.15 9.43
CA MET A 513 -31.65 -2.32 9.47
C MET A 513 -30.91 -2.50 10.80
N ALA A 514 -30.77 -3.75 11.22
CA ALA A 514 -29.96 -4.14 12.36
C ALA A 514 -29.47 -5.58 12.15
N VAL A 515 -28.33 -5.74 11.48
CA VAL A 515 -27.27 -6.76 11.70
C VAL A 515 -26.20 -6.47 10.63
N LEU A 516 -25.24 -5.58 10.93
CA LEU A 516 -23.91 -5.53 10.26
C LEU A 516 -23.01 -4.45 10.87
N LEU A 517 -22.79 -4.49 12.19
CA LEU A 517 -21.67 -3.79 12.82
C LEU A 517 -21.22 -4.56 14.06
N ALA A 518 -20.13 -5.33 13.90
CA ALA A 518 -19.18 -5.63 14.97
C ALA A 518 -18.01 -6.45 14.38
N ILE A 519 -17.08 -5.78 13.69
CA ILE A 519 -15.67 -6.12 13.89
C ILE A 519 -15.07 -4.88 14.52
N ASP A 520 -14.71 -5.04 15.78
CA ASP A 520 -14.21 -4.03 16.69
C ASP A 520 -12.83 -3.50 16.23
N PRO A 521 -12.69 -2.21 15.83
CA PRO A 521 -11.40 -1.63 15.44
C PRO A 521 -10.47 -1.35 16.63
N TRP A 522 -10.91 -1.57 17.87
CA TRP A 522 -10.19 -1.15 19.07
C TRP A 522 -8.89 -1.92 19.35
N THR A 523 -8.66 -3.06 18.71
CA THR A 523 -7.46 -3.87 18.98
C THR A 523 -6.19 -3.36 18.29
N ILE A 524 -6.31 -2.62 17.18
CA ILE A 524 -5.14 -2.17 16.38
C ILE A 524 -4.56 -0.84 16.89
N THR A 525 -5.38 -0.01 17.54
CA THR A 525 -4.99 1.38 17.85
C THR A 525 -4.16 1.52 19.13
N LEU A 526 -4.27 0.57 20.06
CA LEU A 526 -3.46 0.51 21.27
C LEU A 526 -2.00 0.12 20.97
N ASP A 527 -1.75 -0.69 19.94
CA ASP A 527 -0.40 -1.19 19.63
C ASP A 527 0.54 -0.12 19.05
N MET A 528 0.02 0.90 18.35
CA MET A 528 0.86 2.03 17.90
C MET A 528 1.29 2.94 19.05
N MET A 529 0.47 3.07 20.09
CA MET A 529 0.77 3.87 21.28
C MET A 529 1.53 3.06 22.36
N ALA A 530 1.52 1.73 22.26
CA ALA A 530 2.11 0.81 23.24
C ALA A 530 3.45 0.20 22.82
N VAL A 531 4.10 0.68 21.76
CA VAL A 531 5.56 0.47 21.57
C VAL A 531 6.32 1.31 22.60
N THR A 532 6.11 0.98 23.87
CA THR A 532 6.89 1.45 25.00
C THR A 532 8.30 0.88 24.87
N LYS A 533 9.28 1.58 25.46
CA LYS A 533 10.68 1.11 25.55
C LYS A 533 10.76 -0.37 25.95
N THR A 534 9.87 -0.82 26.84
CA THR A 534 9.75 -2.20 27.33
C THR A 534 9.34 -3.24 26.28
N SER A 535 8.54 -2.89 25.27
CA SER A 535 8.08 -3.83 24.23
C SER A 535 9.18 -4.08 23.18
N LEU A 536 9.95 -3.06 22.85
CA LEU A 536 11.15 -3.19 21.99
C LEU A 536 12.31 -3.87 22.73
N ASP A 537 12.54 -3.55 24.02
CA ASP A 537 13.60 -4.20 24.80
C ASP A 537 13.34 -5.71 24.97
N ARG A 538 12.08 -6.16 24.95
CA ARG A 538 11.73 -7.60 24.92
C ARG A 538 12.00 -8.30 23.59
N VAL A 539 11.88 -7.58 22.46
CA VAL A 539 12.18 -8.13 21.12
C VAL A 539 13.69 -8.09 20.82
N VAL A 540 14.45 -7.20 21.48
CA VAL A 540 15.89 -6.98 21.25
C VAL A 540 16.78 -7.80 22.19
N LEU A 541 16.27 -8.34 23.31
CA LEU A 541 17.07 -9.02 24.34
C LEU A 541 16.80 -10.51 24.55
N ASP A 542 16.18 -11.23 23.62
CA ASP A 542 16.12 -12.70 23.69
C ASP A 542 17.08 -13.36 22.69
N PRO A 543 18.33 -13.68 23.10
CA PRO A 543 19.20 -14.58 22.36
C PRO A 543 18.92 -16.01 22.83
N SER A 544 17.85 -16.61 22.32
CA SER A 544 17.66 -18.07 22.36
C SER A 544 17.53 -18.61 20.94
#